data_AF-A0A4Q3W899-F1
#
_entry.id   AF-A0A4Q3W899-F1
#
_cell.length_a   1.000
_cell.length_b   1.000
_cell.length_c   1.000
_cell.angle_alpha   90.00
_cell.angle_beta   90.00
_cell.angle_gamma   90.00
#
_symmetry.space_group_name_H-M   'P 1'
#
loop_
_entity.id
_entity.type
_entity.pdbx_description
1 polymer ?
#
loop_
_entity_poly.entity_id
_entity_poly.type
_entity_poly.pdbx_seq_one_letter_code
_entity_poly.pdbx_strand_id
1 'polypeptide(L)'
;MNKKIAIIGGGNLGTAIAEGLIASKFAKPADITITKRNISTLKPYEKKGIRISGSNSEAVKQSGIIILAVKPFQVQEVVEGIRKELSSSHILVSVLTGVTIKDLEEIVKKKMPLFRAMPNTAIAIRESMTCLSSSNATAEQVKYINDLFCT
;
A
#
# COMPACT_ATOMS: atom_id res chain seq x y z
N MET A 1 14.48 -0.29 8.75
CA MET A 1 13.41 -0.23 7.73
C MET A 1 12.53 0.99 8.02
N ASN A 2 12.28 1.86 7.04
CA ASN A 2 11.30 2.95 7.19
C ASN A 2 9.90 2.31 7.28
N LYS A 3 9.16 2.56 8.37
CA LYS A 3 7.85 1.92 8.63
C LYS A 3 6.66 2.75 8.15
N LYS A 4 6.89 3.94 7.59
CA LYS A 4 5.83 4.79 7.03
C LYS A 4 5.20 4.13 5.82
N ILE A 5 3.87 4.27 5.70
CA ILE A 5 3.04 3.56 4.73
C ILE A 5 2.43 4.57 3.76
N ALA A 6 2.70 4.42 2.47
CA ALA A 6 2.01 5.14 1.41
C ALA A 6 0.96 4.23 0.77
N ILE A 7 -0.31 4.62 0.86
CA ILE A 7 -1.43 3.94 0.22
C ILE A 7 -1.76 4.68 -1.07
N ILE A 8 -1.34 4.11 -2.19
CA ILE A 8 -1.58 4.65 -3.51
C ILE A 8 -2.96 4.22 -3.98
N GLY A 9 -3.92 5.14 -3.89
CA GLY A 9 -5.34 4.87 -4.19
C GLY A 9 -6.25 4.96 -2.96
N GLY A 10 -6.74 6.17 -2.67
CA GLY A 10 -7.75 6.43 -1.63
C GLY A 10 -9.19 6.07 -2.03
N GLY A 11 -9.40 4.87 -2.58
CA GLY A 11 -10.73 4.27 -2.74
C GLY A 11 -11.16 3.53 -1.47
N ASN A 12 -12.31 2.84 -1.52
CA ASN A 12 -12.86 2.11 -0.36
C ASN A 12 -11.84 1.16 0.29
N LEU A 13 -11.10 0.40 -0.52
CA LEU A 13 -10.11 -0.56 -0.01
C LEU A 13 -8.91 0.15 0.63
N GLY A 14 -8.34 1.16 -0.03
CA GLY A 14 -7.20 1.89 0.49
C GLY A 14 -7.52 2.62 1.80
N THR A 15 -8.71 3.21 1.90
CA THR A 15 -9.16 3.85 3.16
C THR A 15 -9.46 2.83 4.25
N ALA A 16 -10.07 1.69 3.92
CA ALA A 16 -10.34 0.62 4.90
C ALA A 16 -9.03 0.04 5.48
N ILE A 17 -8.00 -0.15 4.65
CA ILE A 17 -6.67 -0.56 5.11
C ILE A 17 -6.10 0.50 6.07
N ALA A 18 -6.16 1.78 5.71
CA ALA A 18 -5.66 2.85 6.58
C ALA A 18 -6.36 2.86 7.94
N GLU A 19 -7.68 2.72 7.96
CA GLU A 19 -8.47 2.69 9.18
C GLU A 19 -8.19 1.45 10.03
N GLY A 20 -8.08 0.27 9.41
CA GLY A 20 -7.71 -0.98 10.08
C GLY A 20 -6.37 -0.85 10.81
N LEU A 21 -5.36 -0.31 10.14
CA LEU A 21 -4.02 -0.09 10.70
C LEU A 21 -3.99 0.88 11.89
N ILE A 22 -4.88 1.88 11.89
CA ILE A 22 -5.00 2.82 13.00
C ILE A 22 -5.78 2.18 14.16
N ALA A 23 -6.88 1.49 13.86
CA ALA A 23 -7.74 0.86 14.85
C ALA A 23 -7.01 -0.25 15.62
N SER A 24 -6.13 -0.98 14.96
CA SER A 24 -5.26 -2.01 15.57
C SER A 24 -4.03 -1.45 16.27
N LYS A 25 -3.79 -0.13 16.16
CA LYS A 25 -2.59 0.57 16.65
C LYS A 25 -1.29 0.09 15.99
N PHE A 26 -1.37 -0.58 14.85
CA PHE A 26 -0.19 -1.01 14.09
C PHE A 26 0.61 0.18 13.55
N ALA A 27 -0.09 1.24 13.12
CA ALA A 27 0.53 2.48 12.65
C ALA A 27 -0.17 3.71 13.25
N LYS A 28 0.60 4.77 13.49
CA LYS A 28 0.03 6.06 13.87
C LYS A 28 -0.56 6.71 12.61
N PRO A 29 -1.66 7.49 12.73
CA PRO A 29 -2.23 8.21 11.59
C PRO A 29 -1.18 9.04 10.83
N ALA A 30 -0.27 9.70 11.56
CA ALA A 30 0.78 10.54 10.99
C ALA A 30 1.85 9.78 10.18
N ASP A 31 1.91 8.45 10.30
CA ASP A 31 2.83 7.58 9.55
C ASP A 31 2.18 6.98 8.29
N ILE A 32 0.90 7.26 8.06
CA ILE A 32 0.14 6.82 6.89
C ILE A 32 -0.09 8.01 5.97
N THR A 33 0.19 7.82 4.68
CA THR A 33 -0.15 8.77 3.62
C THR A 33 -1.08 8.10 2.62
N ILE A 34 -2.27 8.65 2.39
CA ILE A 34 -3.20 8.18 1.35
C ILE A 34 -3.12 9.14 0.16
N THR A 35 -2.97 8.59 -1.05
CA THR A 35 -2.98 9.40 -2.28
C THR A 35 -4.22 9.19 -3.13
N LYS A 36 -4.69 10.29 -3.75
CA LYS A 36 -5.81 10.26 -4.70
C LYS A 36 -5.76 11.50 -5.59
N ARG A 37 -6.13 11.35 -6.87
CA ARG A 37 -6.25 12.50 -7.81
C ARG A 37 -7.17 13.59 -7.27
N ASN A 38 -8.32 13.20 -6.70
CA ASN A 38 -9.24 14.12 -6.02
C ASN A 38 -9.20 13.90 -4.50
N ILE A 39 -8.46 14.77 -3.81
CA ILE A 39 -8.25 14.71 -2.36
C ILE A 39 -9.47 15.13 -1.52
N SER A 40 -10.48 15.77 -2.11
CA SER A 40 -11.66 16.25 -1.36
C SER A 40 -12.38 15.14 -0.58
N THR A 41 -12.45 13.95 -1.18
CA THR A 41 -13.03 12.74 -0.57
C THR A 41 -12.22 12.18 0.59
N LEU A 42 -10.98 12.65 0.78
CA LEU A 42 -10.07 12.21 1.83
C LEU A 42 -10.06 13.14 3.06
N LYS A 43 -10.76 14.29 3.01
CA LYS A 43 -10.86 15.23 4.13
C LYS A 43 -11.27 14.58 5.47
N PRO A 44 -12.18 13.60 5.53
CA PRO A 44 -12.50 12.93 6.80
C PRO A 44 -11.30 12.20 7.44
N TYR A 45 -10.39 11.66 6.62
CA TYR A 45 -9.21 10.93 7.07
C TYR A 45 -8.09 11.89 7.51
N GLU A 46 -7.97 13.04 6.84
CA GLU A 46 -7.09 14.12 7.28
C GLU A 46 -7.44 14.61 8.69
N LYS A 47 -8.74 14.74 9.00
CA LYS A 47 -9.21 15.06 10.36
C LYS A 47 -8.84 14.00 11.40
N LYS A 48 -8.60 12.75 10.99
CA LYS A 48 -8.11 11.66 11.85
C LYS A 48 -6.57 11.68 12.00
N GLY A 49 -5.89 12.66 11.39
CA GLY A 49 -4.43 12.81 11.43
C GLY A 49 -3.69 12.02 10.36
N ILE A 50 -4.39 11.44 9.37
CA ILE A 50 -3.77 10.77 8.22
C ILE A 50 -3.27 11.83 7.24
N ARG A 51 -2.05 11.65 6.70
CA ARG A 51 -1.55 12.54 5.64
C ARG A 51 -2.27 12.23 4.33
N ILE A 52 -2.68 13.26 3.61
CA ILE A 52 -3.29 13.11 2.28
C ILE A 52 -2.41 13.81 1.25
N SER A 53 -2.28 13.23 0.05
CA SER A 53 -1.52 13.86 -1.03
C SER A 53 -2.14 13.61 -2.41
N GLY A 54 -2.01 14.58 -3.30
CA GLY A 54 -2.30 14.41 -4.73
C GLY A 54 -1.14 13.79 -5.52
N SER A 55 0.05 13.71 -4.91
CA SER A 55 1.29 13.27 -5.55
C SER A 55 1.71 11.89 -5.05
N ASN A 56 1.67 10.89 -5.95
CA ASN A 56 2.15 9.54 -5.63
C ASN A 56 3.67 9.55 -5.38
N SER A 57 4.45 10.30 -6.16
CA SER A 57 5.91 10.39 -6.03
C SER A 57 6.34 10.90 -4.64
N GLU A 58 5.68 11.94 -4.13
CA GLU A 58 5.98 12.47 -2.80
C GLU A 58 5.66 11.47 -1.69
N ALA A 59 4.51 10.80 -1.77
CA ALA A 59 4.12 9.79 -0.79
C ALA A 59 5.12 8.63 -0.76
N VAL A 60 5.58 8.17 -1.93
CA VAL A 60 6.57 7.10 -2.04
C VAL A 60 7.89 7.51 -1.40
N LYS A 61 8.43 8.69 -1.72
CA LYS A 61 9.70 9.19 -1.15
C LYS A 61 9.71 9.26 0.38
N GLN A 62 8.56 9.50 1.01
CA GLN A 62 8.44 9.62 2.46
C GLN A 62 8.12 8.29 3.15
N SER A 63 7.90 7.22 2.39
CA SER A 63 7.44 5.91 2.87
C SER A 63 8.51 4.84 2.70
N GLY A 64 8.42 3.75 3.48
CA GLY A 64 9.16 2.53 3.19
C GLY A 64 8.27 1.42 2.65
N ILE A 65 6.96 1.50 2.88
CA ILE A 65 5.97 0.52 2.45
C ILE A 65 4.99 1.23 1.53
N ILE A 66 4.83 0.73 0.32
CA ILE A 66 3.90 1.25 -0.69
C ILE A 66 2.81 0.20 -0.90
N ILE A 67 1.55 0.56 -0.63
CA ILE A 67 0.38 -0.27 -0.88
C ILE A 67 -0.34 0.25 -2.12
N LEU A 68 -0.42 -0.56 -3.17
CA LEU A 68 -1.15 -0.26 -4.41
C LEU A 68 -2.61 -0.70 -4.26
N ALA A 69 -3.50 0.27 -4.04
CA ALA A 69 -4.95 0.11 -3.90
C ALA A 69 -5.72 0.85 -5.01
N VAL A 70 -5.19 0.80 -6.24
CA VAL A 70 -5.80 1.38 -7.44
C VAL A 70 -6.67 0.35 -8.19
N LYS A 71 -7.21 0.69 -9.36
CA LYS A 71 -7.85 -0.31 -10.23
C LYS A 71 -6.78 -1.09 -11.02
N PRO A 72 -6.99 -2.39 -11.34
CA PRO A 72 -5.99 -3.20 -12.03
C PRO A 72 -5.45 -2.58 -13.32
N PHE A 73 -6.31 -1.98 -14.15
CA PHE A 73 -5.91 -1.32 -15.40
C PHE A 73 -5.07 -0.04 -15.21
N GLN A 74 -5.01 0.52 -14.00
CA GLN A 74 -4.23 1.72 -13.69
C GLN A 74 -2.83 1.39 -13.17
N VAL A 75 -2.55 0.13 -12.83
CA VAL A 75 -1.33 -0.25 -12.11
C VAL A 75 -0.08 0.12 -12.90
N GLN A 76 -0.09 -0.10 -14.22
CA GLN A 76 1.06 0.17 -15.06
C GLN A 76 1.39 1.67 -15.08
N GLU A 77 0.41 2.53 -15.42
CA GLU A 77 0.57 3.99 -15.43
C GLU A 77 1.06 4.51 -14.06
N VAL A 78 0.47 4.00 -12.97
CA VAL A 78 0.80 4.43 -11.61
C VAL A 78 2.22 4.03 -11.23
N VAL A 79 2.62 2.78 -11.49
CA VAL A 79 3.96 2.29 -11.17
C VAL A 79 5.01 2.99 -12.03
N GLU A 80 4.75 3.21 -13.31
CA GLU A 80 5.63 3.99 -14.19
C GLU A 80 5.86 5.41 -13.65
N GLY A 81 4.80 6.07 -13.16
CA GLY A 81 4.85 7.41 -12.59
C GLY A 81 5.63 7.54 -11.27
N ILE A 82 5.79 6.45 -10.51
CA ILE A 82 6.58 6.42 -9.26
C ILE A 82 7.89 5.63 -9.40
N ARG A 83 8.19 5.12 -10.59
CA ARG A 83 9.28 4.16 -10.80
C ARG A 83 10.63 4.76 -10.43
N LYS A 84 10.83 6.06 -10.64
CA LYS A 84 12.10 6.74 -10.33
C LYS A 84 12.38 6.77 -8.83
N GLU A 85 11.33 6.85 -8.03
CA GLU A 85 11.37 6.93 -6.57
C GLU A 85 11.50 5.57 -5.90
N LEU A 86 11.04 4.50 -6.56
CA LEU A 86 11.19 3.14 -6.07
C LEU A 86 12.66 2.69 -6.02
N SER A 87 13.02 1.99 -4.94
CA SER A 87 14.36 1.45 -4.71
C SER A 87 14.26 0.13 -3.92
N SER A 88 15.37 -0.59 -3.80
CA SER A 88 15.46 -1.85 -3.04
C SER A 88 15.17 -1.71 -1.54
N SER A 89 15.19 -0.49 -0.99
CA SER A 89 14.81 -0.23 0.41
C SER A 89 13.30 -0.18 0.65
N HIS A 90 12.51 -0.11 -0.42
CA HIS A 90 11.06 -0.06 -0.35
C HIS A 90 10.46 -1.47 -0.40
N ILE A 91 9.27 -1.62 0.18
CA ILE A 91 8.42 -2.80 0.01
C ILE A 91 7.18 -2.38 -0.78
N LEU A 92 6.92 -3.03 -1.92
CA LEU A 92 5.72 -2.78 -2.72
C LEU A 92 4.70 -3.90 -2.48
N VAL A 93 3.52 -3.54 -2.00
CA VAL A 93 2.41 -4.45 -1.73
C VAL A 93 1.26 -4.14 -2.69
N SER A 94 0.87 -5.09 -3.51
CA SER A 94 -0.31 -4.99 -4.37
C SER A 94 -1.51 -5.65 -3.71
N VAL A 95 -2.62 -4.91 -3.59
CA VAL A 95 -3.93 -5.46 -3.19
C VAL A 95 -4.89 -5.65 -4.37
N LEU A 96 -4.33 -5.70 -5.58
CA LEU A 96 -5.09 -5.72 -6.83
C LEU A 96 -5.54 -7.13 -7.20
N THR A 97 -6.82 -7.27 -7.55
CA THR A 97 -7.33 -8.50 -8.17
C THR A 97 -6.82 -8.63 -9.61
N GLY A 98 -6.49 -9.85 -10.03
CA GLY A 98 -6.08 -10.15 -11.41
C GLY A 98 -4.66 -9.74 -11.81
N VAL A 99 -3.88 -9.14 -10.91
CA VAL A 99 -2.46 -8.83 -11.14
C VAL A 99 -1.60 -9.83 -10.37
N THR A 100 -0.72 -10.56 -11.07
CA THR A 100 0.21 -11.52 -10.49
C THR A 100 1.49 -10.84 -10.02
N ILE A 101 2.30 -11.55 -9.22
CA ILE A 101 3.62 -11.04 -8.83
C ILE A 101 4.54 -10.89 -10.04
N LYS A 102 4.45 -11.80 -11.02
CA LYS A 102 5.23 -11.71 -12.26
C LYS A 102 4.90 -10.44 -13.04
N ASP A 103 3.61 -10.09 -13.14
CA ASP A 103 3.19 -8.84 -13.78
C ASP A 103 3.79 -7.63 -13.05
N LEU A 104 3.82 -7.64 -11.72
CA LEU A 104 4.45 -6.56 -10.94
C LEU A 104 5.96 -6.48 -11.18
N GLU A 105 6.66 -7.61 -11.28
CA GLU A 105 8.09 -7.64 -11.60
C GLU A 105 8.36 -7.02 -12.98
N GLU A 106 7.55 -7.36 -13.97
CA GLU A 106 7.65 -6.85 -15.35
C GLU A 106 7.32 -5.36 -15.46
N ILE A 107 6.42 -4.84 -14.62
CA ILE A 107 6.08 -3.41 -14.60
C ILE A 107 7.14 -2.60 -13.84
N VAL A 108 7.55 -3.07 -12.65
CA VAL A 108 8.51 -2.37 -11.79
C VAL A 108 9.91 -2.36 -12.41
N LYS A 109 10.32 -3.47 -13.03
CA LYS A 109 11.63 -3.66 -13.69
C LYS A 109 12.80 -3.23 -12.78
N LYS A 110 12.70 -3.55 -11.49
CA LYS A 110 13.72 -3.35 -10.45
C LYS A 110 13.66 -4.52 -9.48
N LYS A 111 14.82 -4.96 -8.99
CA LYS A 111 14.89 -6.00 -7.95
C LYS A 111 14.59 -5.37 -6.59
N MET A 112 13.39 -5.60 -6.07
CA MET A 112 12.94 -5.10 -4.78
C MET A 112 11.89 -6.05 -4.17
N PRO A 113 11.66 -6.00 -2.85
CA PRO A 113 10.60 -6.77 -2.21
C PRO A 113 9.21 -6.43 -2.80
N LEU A 114 8.57 -7.44 -3.38
CA LEU A 114 7.22 -7.37 -3.91
C LEU A 114 6.30 -8.31 -3.14
N PHE A 115 5.11 -7.84 -2.85
CA PHE A 115 4.07 -8.61 -2.20
C PHE A 115 2.77 -8.48 -2.98
N ARG A 116 2.02 -9.58 -3.02
CA ARG A 116 0.62 -9.61 -3.41
C ARG A 116 -0.18 -10.02 -2.18
N ALA A 117 -1.08 -9.14 -1.76
CA ALA A 117 -2.01 -9.39 -0.67
C ALA A 117 -3.43 -9.39 -1.24
N MET A 118 -4.19 -10.46 -1.03
CA MET A 118 -5.58 -10.52 -1.49
C MET A 118 -6.52 -10.47 -0.30
N PRO A 119 -6.82 -9.28 0.27
CA PRO A 119 -7.84 -9.15 1.29
C PRO A 119 -9.24 -9.30 0.70
N ASN A 120 -10.22 -9.53 1.56
CA ASN A 120 -11.63 -9.46 1.20
C ASN A 120 -12.25 -8.14 1.72
N THR A 121 -13.54 -7.92 1.45
CA THR A 121 -14.27 -6.71 1.89
C THR A 121 -14.39 -6.57 3.40
N ALA A 122 -14.23 -7.66 4.16
CA ALA A 122 -14.31 -7.65 5.62
C ALA A 122 -13.09 -6.95 6.27
N ILE A 123 -12.13 -6.46 5.49
CA ILE A 123 -11.02 -5.63 6.00
C ILE A 123 -11.52 -4.33 6.65
N ALA A 124 -12.67 -3.82 6.20
CA ALA A 124 -13.31 -2.65 6.81
C ALA A 124 -13.78 -2.90 8.26
N ILE A 125 -14.02 -4.17 8.61
CA ILE A 125 -14.44 -4.60 9.95
C ILE A 125 -13.37 -5.42 10.68
N ARG A 126 -12.18 -5.58 10.09
CA ARG A 126 -11.04 -6.38 10.61
C ARG A 126 -11.32 -7.88 10.76
N GLU A 127 -12.15 -8.43 9.88
CA GLU A 127 -12.43 -9.87 9.79
C GLU A 127 -11.98 -10.44 8.43
N SER A 128 -10.99 -9.81 7.80
CA SER A 128 -10.48 -10.25 6.51
C SER A 128 -9.61 -11.48 6.63
N MET A 129 -9.83 -12.45 5.75
CA MET A 129 -8.83 -13.46 5.42
C MET A 129 -8.00 -12.93 4.25
N THR A 130 -6.70 -12.75 4.45
CA THR A 130 -5.79 -12.21 3.44
C THR A 130 -4.74 -13.22 3.04
N CYS A 131 -4.77 -13.66 1.78
CA CYS A 131 -3.71 -14.49 1.23
C CYS A 131 -2.51 -13.63 0.84
N LEU A 132 -1.31 -14.07 1.22
CA LEU A 132 -0.05 -13.38 0.93
C LEU A 132 0.84 -14.22 0.03
N SER A 133 1.49 -13.55 -0.93
CA SER A 133 2.58 -14.10 -1.73
C SER A 133 3.64 -13.02 -1.90
N SER A 134 4.90 -13.42 -2.02
CA SER A 134 6.04 -12.49 -2.09
C SER A 134 7.12 -12.93 -3.06
N SER A 135 7.85 -11.96 -3.61
CA SER A 135 9.09 -12.17 -4.36
C SER A 135 10.17 -11.19 -3.89
N ASN A 136 11.42 -11.63 -3.92
CA ASN A 136 12.59 -10.84 -3.50
C ASN A 136 12.49 -10.24 -2.08
N ALA A 137 11.75 -10.90 -1.19
CA ALA A 137 11.53 -10.46 0.18
C ALA A 137 12.29 -11.34 1.20
N THR A 138 12.77 -10.73 2.28
CA THR A 138 13.38 -11.46 3.40
C THR A 138 12.31 -12.03 4.33
N ALA A 139 12.66 -13.02 5.15
CA ALA A 139 11.74 -13.61 6.14
C ALA A 139 11.18 -12.54 7.12
N GLU A 140 12.00 -11.56 7.51
CA GLU A 140 11.56 -10.45 8.36
C GLU A 140 10.52 -9.57 7.67
N GLN A 141 10.71 -9.27 6.38
CA GLN A 141 9.76 -8.49 5.59
C GLN A 141 8.45 -9.25 5.42
N VAL A 142 8.51 -10.56 5.15
CA VAL A 142 7.32 -11.42 5.05
C VAL A 142 6.54 -11.41 6.36
N LYS A 143 7.23 -11.59 7.49
CA LYS A 143 6.60 -11.52 8.81
C LYS A 143 5.94 -10.17 9.06
N TYR A 144 6.65 -9.08 8.77
CA TYR A 144 6.11 -7.73 8.98
C TYR A 144 4.84 -7.47 8.15
N ILE A 145 4.83 -7.87 6.87
CA ILE A 145 3.66 -7.70 6.01
C ILE A 145 2.52 -8.64 6.43
N ASN A 146 2.82 -9.84 6.91
CA ASN A 146 1.82 -10.71 7.52
C ASN A 146 1.16 -10.05 8.74
N ASP A 147 1.97 -9.55 9.68
CA ASP A 147 1.46 -8.88 10.87
C ASP A 147 0.64 -7.63 10.51
N LEU A 148 0.98 -6.93 9.43
CA LEU A 148 0.22 -5.78 8.91
C LEU A 148 -1.21 -6.18 8.50
N PHE A 149 -1.41 -7.31 7.83
CA PHE A 149 -2.73 -7.76 7.36
C PHE A 149 -3.50 -8.63 8.36
N CYS A 150 -2.87 -9.08 9.45
CA CYS A 150 -3.52 -9.80 10.55
C CYS A 150 -4.07 -8.87 11.65
N THR A 151 -4.21 -7.57 11.36
CA THR A 151 -4.60 -6.53 12.32
C THR A 151 -6.09 -6.25 12.42
#